data_AF-A0A7Z9WEG2-F1
#
_entry.id   AF-A0A7Z9WEG2-F1
#
_cell.length_a   1.000
_cell.length_b   1.000
_cell.length_c   1.000
_cell.angle_alpha   90.00
_cell.angle_beta   90.00
_cell.angle_gamma   90.00
#
_symmetry.space_group_name_H-M   'P 1'
#
loop_
_entity.id
_entity.type
_entity.pdbx_description
1 polymer ?
#
loop_
_entity_poly.entity_id
_entity_poly.type
_entity_poly.pdbx_seq_one_letter_code
_entity_poly.pdbx_strand_id
1 'polypeptide(L)'
;GEGIKEIAEAARIEDRNHFEALVPRIYELGGSLPADMKTFHDMSACPPASLPEDPTDVQALLEVLVEAERCAVRGYTQICNMTFGKDHRTYDLALAILHEEIQHESWFSEFLGEGPSGHFLRRGETSPFVRKFLE
;
A
#
# COMPACT_ATOMS: atom_id res chain seq x y z
N GLY A 1 15.22 -6.81 14.23
CA GLY A 1 15.90 -5.52 14.40
C GLY A 1 14.86 -4.42 14.50
N GLU A 2 15.07 -3.41 15.33
CA GLU A 2 14.07 -2.36 15.61
C GLU A 2 13.64 -1.58 14.35
N GLY A 3 14.53 -1.40 13.36
CA GLY A 3 14.21 -0.69 12.11
C GLY A 3 13.17 -1.38 11.22
N ILE A 4 13.20 -2.72 11.10
CA ILE A 4 12.22 -3.49 10.30
C ILE A 4 10.83 -3.36 10.91
N LYS A 5 10.74 -3.42 12.24
CA LYS A 5 9.49 -3.23 12.97
C LYS A 5 8.92 -1.82 12.72
N GLU A 6 9.78 -0.80 12.74
CA GLU A 6 9.37 0.58 12.53
C GLU A 6 8.79 0.82 11.14
N ILE A 7 9.45 0.33 10.07
CA ILE A 7 8.93 0.47 8.70
C ILE A 7 7.65 -0.32 8.47
N ALA A 8 7.54 -1.53 9.05
CA ALA A 8 6.34 -2.34 8.91
C ALA A 8 5.13 -1.72 9.62
N GLU A 9 5.33 -1.12 10.81
CA GLU A 9 4.27 -0.39 11.50
C GLU A 9 3.88 0.89 10.77
N ALA A 10 4.85 1.60 10.18
CA ALA A 10 4.56 2.78 9.37
C ALA A 10 3.70 2.41 8.15
N ALA A 11 4.13 1.42 7.36
CA ALA A 11 3.37 0.91 6.21
C ALA A 11 1.95 0.49 6.62
N ARG A 12 1.82 -0.33 7.68
CA ARG A 12 0.51 -0.77 8.20
C ARG A 12 -0.44 0.38 8.56
N ILE A 13 0.08 1.47 9.12
CA ILE A 13 -0.74 2.66 9.44
C ILE A 13 -1.15 3.39 8.16
N GLU A 14 -0.24 3.49 7.19
CA GLU A 14 -0.50 4.15 5.91
C GLU A 14 -1.51 3.36 5.07
N ASP A 15 -1.42 2.04 4.99
CA ASP A 15 -2.37 1.19 4.27
C ASP A 15 -3.80 1.33 4.81
N ARG A 16 -3.92 1.45 6.15
CA ARG A 16 -5.21 1.73 6.78
C ARG A 16 -5.75 3.09 6.32
N ASN A 17 -4.89 4.11 6.26
CA ASN A 17 -5.29 5.42 5.79
C ASN A 17 -5.65 5.39 4.29
N HIS A 18 -4.98 4.58 3.47
CA HIS A 18 -5.35 4.38 2.07
C HIS A 18 -6.76 3.80 1.96
N PHE A 19 -7.07 2.78 2.77
CA PHE A 19 -8.42 2.22 2.86
C PHE A 19 -9.43 3.30 3.25
N GLU A 20 -9.17 4.05 4.32
CA GLU A 20 -10.07 5.13 4.78
C GLU A 20 -10.31 6.20 3.70
N ALA A 21 -9.28 6.57 2.92
CA ALA A 21 -9.39 7.52 1.82
C ALA A 21 -10.16 6.97 0.60
N LEU A 22 -10.03 5.67 0.32
CA LEU A 22 -10.70 5.01 -0.82
C LEU A 22 -12.20 4.83 -0.59
N VAL A 23 -12.62 4.53 0.64
CA VAL A 23 -14.03 4.21 0.92
C VAL A 23 -14.98 5.31 0.44
N PRO A 24 -14.84 6.59 0.83
CA PRO A 24 -15.72 7.65 0.34
C PRO A 24 -15.72 7.73 -1.19
N ARG A 25 -14.55 7.60 -1.84
CA ARG A 25 -14.44 7.70 -3.30
C ARG A 25 -15.21 6.60 -4.02
N ILE A 26 -15.18 5.37 -3.50
CA ILE A 26 -15.95 4.24 -4.05
C ILE A 26 -17.45 4.55 -4.04
N TYR A 27 -17.98 5.09 -2.95
CA TYR A 27 -19.40 5.42 -2.83
C TYR A 27 -19.82 6.62 -3.69
N GLU A 28 -18.97 7.62 -3.84
CA GLU A 28 -19.23 8.77 -4.72
C GLU A 28 -19.30 8.39 -6.20
N LEU A 29 -18.59 7.33 -6.61
CA LEU A 29 -18.69 6.74 -7.93
C LEU A 29 -19.95 5.88 -8.10
N GLY A 30 -20.79 5.76 -7.08
CA GLY A 30 -21.98 4.91 -7.05
C GLY A 30 -21.68 3.44 -6.76
N GLY A 31 -20.46 3.12 -6.31
CA GLY A 31 -20.06 1.78 -5.88
C GLY A 31 -20.44 1.48 -4.43
N SER A 32 -20.05 0.28 -3.97
CA SER A 32 -20.24 -0.17 -2.59
C SER A 32 -19.23 -1.25 -2.24
N LEU A 33 -18.87 -1.37 -0.96
CA LEU A 33 -18.10 -2.52 -0.49
C LEU A 33 -19.01 -3.76 -0.32
N PRO A 34 -18.52 -4.98 -0.61
CA PRO A 34 -19.22 -6.21 -0.27
C PRO A 34 -19.51 -6.30 1.23
N ALA A 35 -20.70 -6.79 1.59
CA ALA A 35 -21.09 -7.00 2.99
C ALA A 35 -20.44 -8.26 3.61
N ASP A 36 -20.02 -9.21 2.76
CA ASP A 36 -19.34 -10.43 3.17
C ASP A 36 -17.82 -10.25 3.07
N MET A 37 -17.13 -10.53 4.18
CA MET A 37 -15.68 -10.34 4.28
C MET A 37 -14.90 -11.27 3.36
N LYS A 38 -15.41 -12.49 3.12
CA LYS A 38 -14.76 -13.42 2.19
C LYS A 38 -14.84 -12.87 0.77
N THR A 39 -16.01 -12.38 0.36
CA THR A 39 -16.20 -11.74 -0.94
C THR A 39 -15.31 -10.51 -1.08
N PHE A 40 -15.21 -9.66 -0.05
CA PHE A 40 -14.31 -8.50 -0.06
C PHE A 40 -12.85 -8.92 -0.25
N HIS A 41 -12.38 -9.92 0.50
CA HIS A 41 -11.03 -10.46 0.39
C HIS A 41 -10.76 -11.07 -0.99
N ASP A 42 -11.67 -11.90 -1.50
CA ASP A 42 -11.51 -12.63 -2.76
C ASP A 42 -11.55 -11.71 -3.99
N MET A 43 -11.98 -10.45 -3.84
CA MET A 43 -11.94 -9.41 -4.87
C MET A 43 -10.58 -8.70 -4.96
N SER A 44 -9.65 -8.96 -4.04
CA SER A 44 -8.31 -8.38 -4.05
C SER A 44 -7.60 -8.64 -5.39
N ALA A 45 -6.96 -7.60 -5.93
CA ALA A 45 -6.08 -7.74 -7.10
C ALA A 45 -4.78 -8.51 -6.76
N CYS A 46 -4.41 -8.53 -5.48
CA CYS A 46 -3.22 -9.18 -4.98
C CYS A 46 -3.53 -10.55 -4.40
N PRO A 47 -2.65 -11.55 -4.59
CA PRO A 47 -2.82 -12.84 -3.97
C PRO A 47 -2.81 -12.71 -2.44
N PRO A 48 -3.49 -13.60 -1.71
CA PRO A 48 -3.46 -13.60 -0.26
C PRO A 48 -2.02 -13.77 0.25
N ALA A 49 -1.57 -12.85 1.10
CA ALA A 49 -0.30 -12.98 1.78
C ALA A 49 -0.40 -14.06 2.86
N SER A 50 0.62 -14.92 2.93
CA SER A 50 0.77 -15.92 4.00
C SER A 50 2.07 -15.66 4.74
N LEU A 51 2.03 -15.70 6.07
CA LEU A 51 3.25 -15.61 6.86
C LEU A 51 4.14 -16.83 6.58
N PRO A 52 5.48 -16.66 6.66
CA PRO A 52 6.39 -17.79 6.60
C PRO A 52 6.08 -18.84 7.67
N GLU A 53 6.40 -20.11 7.40
CA GLU A 53 6.22 -21.21 8.37
C GLU A 53 7.02 -20.95 9.66
N ASP A 54 8.24 -20.43 9.52
CA ASP A 54 9.05 -19.92 10.63
C ASP A 54 8.85 -18.40 10.75
N PRO A 55 8.09 -17.90 11.74
CA PRO A 55 7.85 -16.48 11.93
C PRO A 55 9.11 -15.72 12.39
N THR A 56 10.20 -16.42 12.72
CA THR A 56 11.49 -15.81 13.06
C THR A 56 12.41 -15.63 11.85
N ASP A 57 12.04 -16.19 10.69
CA ASP A 57 12.72 -15.95 9.43
C ASP A 57 12.36 -14.56 8.89
N VAL A 58 13.19 -13.59 9.28
CA VAL A 58 13.04 -12.19 8.90
C VAL A 58 13.20 -12.00 7.38
N GLN A 59 14.02 -12.82 6.72
CA GLN A 59 14.23 -12.70 5.28
C GLN A 59 12.98 -13.14 4.53
N ALA A 60 12.43 -14.30 4.87
CA ALA A 60 11.18 -14.78 4.29
C ALA A 60 10.01 -13.80 4.56
N LEU A 61 9.97 -13.18 5.75
CA LEU A 61 8.97 -12.16 6.05
C LEU A 61 9.11 -10.92 5.15
N LEU A 62 10.34 -10.44 4.94
CA LEU A 62 10.60 -9.31 4.05
C LEU A 62 10.23 -9.60 2.60
N GLU A 63 10.45 -10.83 2.13
CA GLU A 63 10.02 -11.29 0.80
C GLU A 63 8.49 -11.23 0.64
N VAL A 64 7.73 -11.60 1.67
CA VAL A 64 6.26 -11.47 1.65
C VAL A 64 5.84 -10.01 1.60
N LEU A 65 6.46 -9.14 2.40
CA LEU A 65 6.12 -7.71 2.46
C LEU A 65 6.43 -7.02 1.14
N VAL A 66 7.64 -7.19 0.59
CA VAL A 66 8.02 -6.53 -0.68
C VAL A 66 7.14 -6.99 -1.85
N GLU A 67 6.72 -8.26 -1.89
CA GLU A 67 5.83 -8.74 -2.95
C GLU A 67 4.40 -8.19 -2.82
N ALA A 68 3.94 -7.93 -1.60
CA ALA A 68 2.67 -7.22 -1.36
C ALA A 68 2.75 -5.79 -1.91
N GLU A 69 3.80 -5.03 -1.57
CA GLU A 69 4.01 -3.66 -2.07
C GLU A 69 4.13 -3.63 -3.59
N ARG A 70 4.93 -4.53 -4.18
CA ARG A 70 5.07 -4.65 -5.65
C ARG A 70 3.72 -4.89 -6.33
N CYS A 71 2.84 -5.66 -5.70
CA CYS A 71 1.50 -5.87 -6.22
C CYS A 71 0.64 -4.61 -6.14
N ALA A 72 0.65 -3.92 -5.00
CA ALA A 72 -0.07 -2.67 -4.81
C ALA A 72 0.41 -1.57 -5.79
N VAL A 73 1.72 -1.41 -5.97
CA VAL A 73 2.32 -0.50 -6.97
C VAL A 73 1.78 -0.76 -8.38
N ARG A 74 1.71 -2.03 -8.81
CA ARG A 74 1.10 -2.38 -10.11
C ARG A 74 -0.39 -2.00 -10.17
N GLY A 75 -1.14 -2.30 -9.11
CA GLY A 75 -2.56 -1.99 -9.00
C GLY A 75 -2.86 -0.50 -9.10
N TYR A 76 -2.20 0.34 -8.28
CA TYR A 76 -2.41 1.78 -8.30
C TYR A 76 -1.86 2.45 -9.57
N THR A 77 -0.79 1.92 -10.16
CA THR A 77 -0.32 2.35 -11.49
C THR A 77 -1.41 2.12 -12.55
N GLN A 78 -2.07 0.97 -12.52
CA GLN A 78 -3.18 0.69 -13.44
C GLN A 78 -4.36 1.65 -13.23
N ILE A 79 -4.74 1.93 -11.97
CA ILE A 79 -5.82 2.88 -11.65
C ILE A 79 -5.45 4.29 -12.15
N CYS A 80 -4.20 4.73 -11.95
CA CYS A 80 -3.71 6.00 -12.47
C CYS A 80 -3.85 6.06 -14.00
N ASN A 81 -3.43 5.02 -14.72
CA ASN A 81 -3.56 4.96 -16.18
C ASN A 81 -5.02 4.96 -16.66
N MET A 82 -5.93 4.32 -15.92
CA MET A 82 -7.35 4.29 -16.24
C MET A 82 -8.01 5.66 -16.08
N THR A 83 -7.58 6.44 -15.08
CA THR A 83 -8.23 7.68 -14.62
C THR A 83 -7.57 8.95 -15.15
N PHE A 84 -6.33 8.86 -15.64
CA PHE A 84 -5.59 10.00 -16.19
C PHE A 84 -6.38 10.74 -17.28
N GLY A 85 -6.61 12.04 -17.06
CA GLY A 85 -7.37 12.92 -17.95
C GLY A 85 -8.88 12.63 -18.03
N LYS A 86 -9.41 11.72 -17.22
CA LYS A 86 -10.82 11.30 -17.24
C LYS A 86 -11.53 11.51 -15.90
N ASP A 87 -10.85 11.18 -14.81
CA ASP A 87 -11.33 11.38 -13.45
C ASP A 87 -10.18 11.91 -12.60
N HIS A 88 -10.02 13.24 -12.58
CA HIS A 88 -8.90 13.88 -11.90
C HIS A 88 -8.90 13.64 -10.40
N ARG A 89 -10.07 13.41 -9.79
CA ARG A 89 -10.15 13.18 -8.35
C ARG A 89 -9.71 11.76 -8.00
N THR A 90 -10.20 10.75 -8.72
CA THR A 90 -9.70 9.38 -8.52
C THR A 90 -8.23 9.28 -8.90
N TYR A 91 -7.79 9.98 -9.94
CA TYR A 91 -6.38 10.03 -10.32
C TYR A 91 -5.50 10.62 -9.22
N ASP A 92 -5.87 11.78 -8.65
CA ASP A 92 -5.10 12.43 -7.57
C ASP A 92 -5.03 11.55 -6.31
N LEU A 93 -6.14 10.88 -5.95
CA LEU A 93 -6.17 9.92 -4.85
C LEU A 93 -5.27 8.70 -5.12
N ALA A 94 -5.43 8.05 -6.27
CA ALA A 94 -4.63 6.88 -6.63
C ALA A 94 -3.13 7.22 -6.76
N LEU A 95 -2.80 8.40 -7.27
CA LEU A 95 -1.41 8.87 -7.37
C LEU A 95 -0.79 9.12 -5.99
N ALA A 96 -1.56 9.69 -5.05
CA ALA A 96 -1.10 9.88 -3.68
C ALA A 96 -0.82 8.56 -2.97
N ILE A 97 -1.69 7.56 -3.16
CA ILE A 97 -1.45 6.21 -2.63
C ILE A 97 -0.24 5.58 -3.31
N LEU A 98 -0.16 5.62 -4.64
CA LEU A 98 0.98 5.09 -5.40
C LEU A 98 2.33 5.64 -4.93
N HIS A 99 2.38 6.93 -4.52
CA HIS A 99 3.60 7.50 -3.94
C HIS A 99 4.02 6.81 -2.64
N GLU A 100 3.08 6.49 -1.75
CA GLU A 100 3.35 5.82 -0.47
C GLU A 100 3.75 4.35 -0.71
N GLU A 101 3.04 3.65 -1.60
CA GLU A 101 3.32 2.25 -1.98
C GLU A 101 4.72 2.06 -2.60
N ILE A 102 5.15 2.98 -3.48
CA ILE A 102 6.52 2.98 -4.02
C ILE A 102 7.56 3.19 -2.91
N GLN A 103 7.22 3.98 -1.88
CA GLN A 103 8.11 4.16 -0.73
C GLN A 103 8.19 2.90 0.11
N HIS A 104 7.06 2.25 0.39
CA HIS A 104 7.02 0.99 1.13
C HIS A 104 7.82 -0.09 0.42
N GLU A 105 7.64 -0.25 -0.90
CA GLU A 105 8.45 -1.16 -1.73
C GLU A 105 9.95 -0.86 -1.58
N SER A 106 10.34 0.41 -1.65
CA SER A 106 11.74 0.82 -1.53
C SER A 106 12.33 0.51 -0.14
N TRP A 107 11.54 0.67 0.93
CA TRP A 107 11.99 0.38 2.28
C TRP A 107 12.25 -1.11 2.47
N PHE A 108 11.34 -1.99 2.03
CA PHE A 108 11.55 -3.44 2.15
C PHE A 108 12.64 -3.96 1.21
N SER A 109 12.73 -3.44 -0.02
CA SER A 109 13.77 -3.82 -0.99
C SER A 109 15.17 -3.49 -0.48
N GLU A 110 15.34 -2.36 0.23
CA GLU A 110 16.63 -2.00 0.84
C GLU A 110 17.10 -3.06 1.85
N PHE A 111 16.20 -3.61 2.68
CA PHE A 111 16.54 -4.68 3.62
C PHE A 111 16.87 -6.02 2.94
N LEU A 112 16.35 -6.25 1.73
CA LEU A 112 16.70 -7.42 0.90
C LEU A 112 17.99 -7.20 0.09
N GLY A 113 18.55 -5.99 0.09
CA GLY A 113 19.72 -5.64 -0.74
C GLY A 113 19.39 -5.50 -2.22
N GLU A 114 18.12 -5.30 -2.56
CA GLU A 114 17.63 -5.14 -3.93
C GLU A 114 17.40 -3.65 -4.25
N GLY A 115 18.01 -3.16 -5.33
CA GLY A 115 17.75 -1.81 -5.85
C GLY A 115 18.50 -0.66 -5.15
N PRO A 116 18.31 0.60 -5.61
CA PRO A 116 18.90 1.78 -4.97
C PRO A 116 18.26 2.02 -3.59
N SER A 117 19.08 2.38 -2.58
CA SER A 117 18.58 2.65 -1.23
C SER A 117 17.62 3.85 -1.21
N GLY A 118 16.42 3.65 -0.66
CA GLY A 118 15.43 4.71 -0.44
C GLY A 118 15.75 5.58 0.77
N HIS A 119 17.06 5.81 1.03
CA HIS A 119 17.66 6.20 2.31
C HIS A 119 16.69 6.80 3.36
N PHE A 120 16.44 5.94 4.37
CA PHE A 120 15.78 6.15 5.65
C PHE A 120 14.28 6.43 5.59
N LEU A 121 13.52 5.52 6.25
CA LEU A 121 12.17 5.72 6.78
C LEU A 121 11.89 7.21 7.00
N ARG A 122 10.83 7.70 6.36
CA ARG A 122 10.38 9.08 6.54
C ARG A 122 10.16 9.34 8.03
N ARG A 123 10.91 10.28 8.60
CA ARG A 123 10.66 10.78 9.95
C ARG A 123 9.52 11.80 9.91
N GLY A 124 8.50 11.59 10.73
CA GLY A 124 7.35 12.50 10.81
C GLY A 124 6.03 11.76 10.94
N GLU A 125 4.96 12.43 10.56
CA GLU A 125 3.62 11.85 10.53
C GLU A 125 3.47 10.86 9.36
N THR A 126 2.60 9.87 9.53
CA THR A 126 2.24 8.90 8.50
C THR A 126 1.30 9.51 7.47
N SER A 127 1.33 8.96 6.26
CA SER A 127 0.49 9.32 5.11
C SER A 127 0.55 10.78 4.65
N PRO A 128 1.72 11.39 4.43
CA PRO A 128 1.80 12.79 4.03
C PRO A 128 1.18 13.08 2.66
N PHE A 129 1.04 12.08 1.78
CA PHE A 129 0.42 12.26 0.47
C PHE A 129 -1.08 12.00 0.54
N VAL A 130 -1.51 11.00 1.32
CA VAL A 130 -2.92 10.60 1.43
C VAL A 130 -3.71 11.43 2.43
N ARG A 131 -3.07 12.06 3.43
CA ARG A 131 -3.76 12.82 4.50
C ARG A 131 -4.77 13.85 4.00
N LYS A 132 -4.52 14.50 2.86
CA LYS A 132 -5.43 15.48 2.26
C LYS A 132 -6.81 14.92 1.87
N PHE A 133 -7.00 13.60 1.93
CA PHE A 133 -8.25 12.91 1.63
C PHE A 133 -8.95 12.32 2.87
N LEU A 134 -8.38 12.49 4.07
CA LEU A 134 -8.90 11.93 5.32
C LEU A 134 -9.78 12.94 6.10
N GLU A 135 -10.18 14.04 5.47
CA GLU A 135 -10.98 15.11 6.07
C GLU A 135 -12.49 14.79 6.12
#